data_AF-A0A522FGM1-F1
#
_entry.id   AF-A0A522FGM1-F1
#
_cell.length_a   1.000
_cell.length_b   1.000
_cell.length_c   1.000
_cell.angle_alpha   90.00
_cell.angle_beta   90.00
_cell.angle_gamma   90.00
#
_symmetry.space_group_name_H-M   'P 1'
#
loop_
_entity.id
_entity.type
_entity.pdbx_description
1 polymer ?
#
loop_
_entity_poly.entity_id
_entity_poly.type
_entity_poly.pdbx_seq_one_letter_code
_entity_poly.pdbx_strand_id
1 'polypeptide(L)'
;MKPYPAANEVGHVCPRTGRVAVLVSAYAASDLNGEVPAYWYSATDEEFGFDPWRLVDSVDSSLDGQSFDVWFPSGVCQPVSPTATLYLSAKNAAKLNEGATQCSSDTCT
;
A
#
# COMPACT_ATOMS: atom_id res chain seq x y z
N MET A 1 22.34 -8.95 7.44
CA MET A 1 21.00 -9.18 6.87
C MET A 1 20.89 -8.25 5.67
N LYS A 2 20.64 -8.77 4.46
CA LYS A 2 20.52 -7.90 3.27
C LYS A 2 19.21 -7.12 3.41
N PRO A 3 19.17 -5.78 3.29
CA PRO A 3 17.91 -5.04 3.33
C PRO A 3 16.98 -5.59 2.26
N TYR A 4 15.68 -5.67 2.56
CA TYR A 4 14.70 -6.15 1.58
C TYR A 4 14.85 -5.35 0.29
N PRO A 5 14.95 -6.03 -0.88
CA PRO A 5 15.02 -5.35 -2.16
C PRO A 5 13.84 -4.37 -2.20
N ALA A 6 14.17 -3.12 -2.54
CA ALA A 6 13.35 -1.93 -2.42
C ALA A 6 11.86 -2.26 -2.28
N ALA A 7 11.33 -2.00 -1.08
CA ALA A 7 9.94 -2.28 -0.72
C ALA A 7 8.88 -1.58 -1.59
N ASN A 8 9.31 -0.95 -2.70
CA ASN A 8 8.63 -0.06 -3.63
C ASN A 8 8.30 -0.72 -4.97
N GLU A 9 8.58 -2.01 -5.17
CA GLU A 9 8.18 -2.71 -6.40
C GLU A 9 6.76 -3.29 -6.25
N VAL A 10 5.83 -2.79 -7.06
CA VAL A 10 4.44 -3.28 -7.10
C VAL A 10 4.41 -4.76 -7.43
N GLY A 11 3.61 -5.53 -6.70
CA GLY A 11 3.51 -6.98 -6.85
C GLY A 11 4.60 -7.76 -6.11
N HIS A 12 5.59 -7.11 -5.51
CA HIS A 12 6.57 -7.79 -4.66
C HIS A 12 5.89 -8.51 -3.49
N VAL A 13 6.21 -9.80 -3.31
CA VAL A 13 5.70 -10.63 -2.22
C VAL A 13 6.76 -10.74 -1.14
N CYS A 14 6.47 -10.24 0.07
CA CYS A 14 7.37 -10.38 1.20
C CYS A 14 7.48 -11.86 1.62
N PRO A 15 8.67 -12.49 1.56
CA PRO A 15 8.81 -13.93 1.79
C PRO A 15 8.52 -14.35 3.24
N ARG A 16 8.66 -13.45 4.21
CA ARG A 16 8.38 -13.75 5.63
C ARG A 16 6.89 -13.73 5.96
N THR A 17 6.13 -12.86 5.30
CA THR A 17 4.76 -12.52 5.73
C THR A 17 3.72 -12.89 4.68
N GLY A 18 4.13 -13.17 3.44
CA GLY A 18 3.24 -13.38 2.30
C GLY A 18 2.47 -12.13 1.89
N ARG A 19 2.79 -10.95 2.47
CA ARG A 19 2.15 -9.69 2.10
C ARG A 19 2.65 -9.21 0.73
N VAL A 20 1.78 -8.56 -0.03
CA VAL A 20 2.05 -8.12 -1.41
C VAL A 20 2.08 -6.61 -1.44
N ALA A 21 3.11 -6.05 -2.06
CA ALA A 21 3.26 -4.63 -2.31
C ALA A 21 2.25 -4.16 -3.37
N VAL A 22 1.53 -3.09 -3.09
CA VAL A 22 0.53 -2.46 -3.97
C VAL A 22 0.76 -0.96 -4.00
N LEU A 23 0.36 -0.28 -5.07
CA LEU A 23 0.46 1.17 -5.16
C LEU A 23 -0.43 1.85 -4.12
N VAL A 24 0.10 2.89 -3.47
CA VAL A 24 -0.66 3.77 -2.57
C VAL A 24 -1.88 4.35 -3.29
N SER A 25 -1.69 4.82 -4.53
CA SER A 25 -2.77 5.38 -5.35
C SER A 25 -3.89 4.37 -5.66
N ALA A 26 -3.54 3.12 -5.98
CA ALA A 26 -4.52 2.06 -6.24
C ALA A 26 -5.28 1.66 -4.96
N TYR A 27 -4.59 1.61 -3.82
CA TYR A 27 -5.23 1.35 -2.54
C TYR A 27 -6.18 2.49 -2.13
N ALA A 28 -5.73 3.75 -2.26
CA ALA A 28 -6.52 4.93 -1.92
C ALA A 28 -7.82 5.03 -2.72
N ALA A 29 -7.80 4.63 -4.00
CA ALA A 29 -8.96 4.64 -4.88
C ALA A 29 -9.91 3.43 -4.69
N SER A 30 -9.61 2.53 -3.76
CA SER A 30 -10.37 1.28 -3.58
C SER A 30 -11.22 1.28 -2.32
N ASP A 31 -12.28 0.47 -2.32
CA ASP A 31 -13.10 0.18 -1.13
C ASP A 31 -12.35 -0.60 -0.03
N LEU A 32 -11.06 -0.90 -0.23
CA LEU A 32 -10.22 -1.53 0.78
C LEU A 32 -9.55 -0.52 1.72
N ASN A 33 -9.53 0.75 1.34
CA ASN A 33 -8.94 1.83 2.12
C ASN A 33 -9.67 1.98 3.47
N GLY A 34 -8.95 1.80 4.59
CA GLY A 34 -9.53 1.79 5.93
C GLY A 34 -10.34 0.53 6.31
N GLU A 35 -10.81 -0.24 5.34
CA GLU A 35 -11.63 -1.43 5.57
C GLU A 35 -10.83 -2.71 5.81
N VAL A 36 -9.58 -2.76 5.34
CA VAL A 36 -8.70 -3.92 5.53
C VAL A 36 -7.32 -3.51 6.06
N PRO A 37 -6.65 -4.38 6.84
CA PRO A 37 -5.29 -4.09 7.30
C PRO A 37 -4.32 -3.88 6.14
N ALA A 38 -3.73 -2.69 6.10
CA ALA A 38 -2.62 -2.32 5.25
C ALA A 38 -1.38 -2.00 6.10
N TYR A 39 -0.20 -2.22 5.53
CA TYR A 39 1.05 -2.08 6.27
C TYR A 39 2.05 -1.22 5.50
N TRP A 40 2.62 -0.25 6.20
CA TRP A 40 3.79 0.49 5.76
C TRP A 40 5.05 -0.26 6.22
N TYR A 41 6.05 -0.35 5.34
CA TYR A 41 7.33 -0.97 5.65
C TYR A 41 8.40 0.10 5.94
N SER A 42 9.03 0.01 7.11
CA SER A 42 10.13 0.89 7.52
C SER A 42 11.46 0.13 7.50
N ALA A 43 12.29 0.40 6.49
CA ALA A 43 13.64 -0.17 6.42
C ALA A 43 14.52 0.28 7.59
N THR A 44 14.33 1.52 8.05
CA THR A 44 15.03 2.08 9.20
C THR A 44 14.71 1.31 10.47
N ASP A 45 13.43 1.03 10.74
CA ASP A 45 13.05 0.25 11.93
C ASP A 45 13.64 -1.15 11.88
N GLU A 46 13.67 -1.80 10.71
CA GLU A 46 14.33 -3.10 10.55
C GLU A 46 15.84 -3.00 10.84
N GLU A 47 16.52 -1.98 10.34
CA GLU A 47 17.95 -1.77 10.56
C GLU A 47 18.29 -1.63 12.06
N PHE A 48 17.42 -0.96 12.81
CA PHE A 48 17.56 -0.79 14.27
C PHE A 48 16.98 -1.95 15.09
N GLY A 49 16.46 -3.00 14.46
CA GLY A 49 15.92 -4.18 15.14
C GLY A 49 14.54 -4.01 15.77
N PHE A 50 13.80 -2.96 15.37
CA PHE A 50 12.40 -2.76 15.72
C PHE A 50 11.47 -3.49 14.74
N ASP A 51 10.17 -3.54 15.06
CA ASP A 51 9.17 -4.06 14.12
C ASP A 51 9.03 -3.09 12.92
N PRO A 52 9.37 -3.51 11.69
CA PRO A 52 9.32 -2.63 10.54
C PRO A 52 7.93 -2.50 9.93
N TRP A 53 6.94 -3.25 10.42
CA TRP A 53 5.59 -3.25 9.86
C TRP A 53 4.67 -2.35 10.67
N ARG A 54 4.38 -1.17 10.11
CA ARG A 54 3.47 -0.22 10.74
C ARG A 54 2.08 -0.38 10.14
N LEU A 55 1.05 -0.52 10.98
CA LEU A 55 -0.33 -0.57 10.53
C LEU A 55 -0.73 0.80 9.96
N VAL A 56 -1.33 0.79 8.78
CA VAL A 56 -1.93 1.97 8.14
C VAL A 56 -3.40 2.01 8.51
N ASP A 57 -3.87 3.20 8.89
CA ASP A 57 -5.28 3.47 9.20
C ASP A 57 -6.03 3.78 7.90
N SER A 58 -5.57 4.77 7.13
CA SER A 58 -6.14 5.13 5.84
C SER A 58 -5.11 5.81 4.93
N VAL A 59 -5.49 6.06 3.68
CA VAL A 59 -4.74 6.88 2.74
C VAL A 59 -5.66 7.93 2.13
N ASP A 60 -5.28 9.19 2.25
CA ASP A 60 -6.01 10.31 1.62
C ASP A 60 -5.20 10.90 0.47
N SER A 61 -5.88 11.37 -0.58
CA SER A 61 -5.24 12.20 -1.60
C SER A 61 -5.03 13.62 -1.07
N SER A 62 -3.87 14.22 -1.35
CA SER A 62 -3.67 15.64 -1.09
C SER A 62 -4.64 16.50 -1.91
N LEU A 63 -4.92 17.72 -1.45
CA LEU A 63 -5.87 18.64 -2.09
C LEU A 63 -5.54 18.97 -3.55
N ASP A 64 -4.26 18.87 -3.95
CA ASP A 64 -3.77 19.08 -5.32
C ASP A 64 -3.66 17.79 -6.15
N GLY A 65 -3.96 16.63 -5.55
CA GLY A 65 -3.86 15.31 -6.17
C GLY A 65 -2.45 14.86 -6.53
N GLN A 66 -1.41 15.60 -6.13
CA GLN A 66 -0.01 15.30 -6.49
C GLN A 66 0.68 14.35 -5.49
N SER A 67 0.09 14.18 -4.31
CA SER A 67 0.61 13.32 -3.25
C SER A 67 -0.51 12.61 -2.51
N PHE A 68 -0.12 11.67 -1.65
CA PHE A 68 -1.02 10.97 -0.76
C PHE A 68 -0.51 11.07 0.67
N ASP A 69 -1.41 11.23 1.62
CA ASP A 69 -1.11 11.19 3.04
C ASP A 69 -1.48 9.80 3.57
N VAL A 70 -0.46 9.05 4.01
CA VAL A 70 -0.64 7.76 4.67
C VAL A 70 -0.84 8.01 6.16
N TRP A 71 -2.04 7.73 6.67
CA TRP A 71 -2.39 7.91 8.07
C TRP A 71 -2.07 6.67 8.90
N PHE A 72 -1.51 6.90 10.08
CA PHE A 72 -1.24 5.86 11.07
C PHE A 72 -2.19 6.00 12.26
N PRO A 73 -2.50 4.90 12.97
CA PRO A 73 -3.36 4.93 14.17
C PRO A 73 -2.89 5.88 15.29
N SER A 74 -1.63 6.32 15.25
CA SER A 74 -1.09 7.34 16.15
C SER A 74 -1.59 8.77 15.85
N GLY A 75 -2.33 8.98 14.76
CA GLY A 75 -2.76 10.30 14.30
C GLY A 75 -1.68 11.09 13.54
N VAL A 76 -0.56 10.44 13.20
CA VAL A 76 0.50 11.02 12.36
C VAL A 76 0.24 10.59 10.92
N CYS A 77 0.49 11.49 9.97
CA CYS A 77 0.52 11.15 8.54
C CYS A 77 1.93 11.27 7.96
N GLN A 78 2.17 10.53 6.88
CA GLN A 78 3.37 10.64 6.07
C GLN A 78 2.98 10.93 4.61
N PRO A 79 3.40 12.08 4.03
CA PRO A 79 3.16 12.39 2.63
C PRO A 79 4.07 11.54 1.74
N VAL A 80 3.50 10.99 0.67
CA VAL A 80 4.19 10.10 -0.27
C VAL A 80 3.78 10.37 -1.72
N SER A 81 4.61 9.94 -2.67
CA SER A 81 4.27 9.99 -4.09
C SER A 81 3.19 8.95 -4.45
N PRO A 82 2.44 9.15 -5.55
CA PRO A 82 1.48 8.16 -6.06
C PRO A 82 2.08 6.79 -6.40
N THR A 83 3.41 6.74 -6.57
CA THR A 83 4.19 5.54 -6.89
C THR A 83 4.75 4.81 -5.67
N ALA A 84 4.58 5.37 -4.48
CA ALA A 84 4.91 4.66 -3.24
C ALA A 84 4.01 3.44 -3.07
N THR A 85 4.43 2.51 -2.21
CA THR A 85 3.75 1.23 -2.02
C THR A 85 3.37 0.96 -0.57
N LEU A 86 2.28 0.23 -0.41
CA LEU A 86 1.82 -0.38 0.83
C LEU A 86 1.77 -1.89 0.69
N TYR A 87 1.68 -2.59 1.81
CA TYR A 87 1.58 -4.04 1.83
C TYR A 87 0.21 -4.48 2.30
N LEU A 88 -0.46 -5.32 1.51
CA LEU A 88 -1.72 -5.99 1.86
C LEU A 88 -1.50 -7.49 2.03
N SER A 89 -2.48 -8.18 2.62
CA SER A 89 -2.54 -9.65 2.48
C SER A 89 -2.67 -10.02 1.00
N ALA A 90 -2.16 -11.18 0.60
CA ALA A 90 -2.26 -11.64 -0.79
C ALA A 90 -3.72 -11.68 -1.29
N LYS A 91 -4.67 -12.07 -0.44
CA LYS A 91 -6.11 -12.07 -0.75
C LYS A 91 -6.63 -10.67 -1.08
N ASN A 92 -6.24 -9.65 -0.31
CA ASN A 92 -6.73 -8.29 -0.51
C ASN A 92 -6.01 -7.61 -1.68
N ALA A 93 -4.72 -7.89 -1.87
CA ALA A 93 -3.98 -7.42 -3.03
C ALA A 93 -4.57 -7.95 -4.35
N ALA A 94 -5.03 -9.21 -4.38
CA ALA A 94 -5.68 -9.78 -5.55
C ALA A 94 -6.94 -9.00 -5.97
N LYS A 95 -7.74 -8.52 -5.00
CA LYS A 95 -8.94 -7.72 -5.28
C LYS A 95 -8.64 -6.40 -6.00
N LEU A 96 -7.48 -5.79 -5.73
CA LEU A 96 -7.07 -4.56 -6.44
C LEU A 96 -6.78 -4.81 -7.93
N ASN A 97 -6.24 -5.98 -8.26
CA ASN A 97 -5.97 -6.36 -9.65
C ASN A 97 -7.26 -6.76 -10.40
N GLU A 98 -8.24 -7.33 -9.69
CA GLU A 98 -9.56 -7.67 -10.25
C GLU A 98 -10.36 -6.40 -10.58
N GLY A 99 -10.38 -5.40 -9.69
CA GLY A 99 -11.06 -4.11 -9.93
C GLY A 99 -10.50 -3.33 -11.13
N ALA A 100 -9.19 -3.42 -11.39
CA ALA A 100 -8.56 -2.78 -12.56
C ALA A 100 -9.00 -3.41 -13.90
N THR A 101 -9.44 -4.67 -13.90
CA THR A 101 -9.92 -5.36 -15.10
C THR A 101 -11.34 -4.93 -15.48
N GLN A 102 -12.14 -4.46 -14.51
CA GLN A 102 -13.57 -4.20 -14.71
C GLN A 102 -13.88 -2.85 -15.40
N CYS A 103 -12.96 -1.87 -15.34
CA CYS A 103 -13.13 -0.58 -16.03
C CYS A 103 -12.82 -0.61 -17.55
N SER A 104 -12.52 -1.78 -18.13
CA SER A 104 -12.15 -1.88 -19.55
C SER A 104 -13.20 -2.57 -20.44
N SER A 105 -14.36 -2.96 -19.89
CA SER A 105 -15.39 -3.70 -20.64
C SER A 105 -16.68 -2.93 -20.98
N ASP A 106 -16.82 -1.66 -20.61
CA ASP A 106 -17.98 -0.84 -21.05
C ASP A 106 -17.75 -0.27 -22.46
N THR A 107 -17.61 -1.16 -23.46
CA THR A 107 -17.96 -0.80 -24.83
C THR A 107 -19.38 -1.27 -25.07
N CYS A 108 -20.33 -0.37 -24.81
CA CYS A 108 -21.75 -0.53 -25.12
C CYS A 108 -21.90 -0.77 -26.63
N THR A 109 -22.53 -1.89 -27.01
CA THR A 109 -23.03 -2.15 -28.37
C THR A 109 -24.53 -1.90 -28.40
#